data_AF-A0A9P9A081-F1
#
_entry.id   AF-A0A9P9A081-F1
#
_cell.length_a   1.000
_cell.length_b   1.000
_cell.length_c   1.000
_cell.angle_alpha   90.00
_cell.angle_beta   90.00
_cell.angle_gamma   90.00
#
_symmetry.space_group_name_H-M   'P 1'
#
loop_
_entity.id
_entity.type
_entity.pdbx_description
1 polymer ?
#
loop_
_entity_poly.entity_id
_entity_poly.type
_entity_poly.pdbx_seq_one_letter_code
_entity_poly.pdbx_strand_id
1 'polypeptide(L)'
;MAHVAKQTKQRPPRPLLPAYSPSPPGNSAGVMESSQLALNRPEPVRTACNTCRKRKIKCSGHRPVCNSCAKNVHDCVYATANADETSHQALKRKYDTLAEDSQVYQTLYQLLRNASEAEAQHILFRIRMGTDAKSLVSQIKEGDLLLQLASVPETRRRHSFPHIPAIPPSLPAPDNPYLDSVV
;
A
#
# COMPACT_ATOMS: atom_id res chain seq x y z
N MET A 1 3.17 -1.26 69.76
CA MET A 1 2.96 -1.27 68.29
C MET A 1 3.48 -2.60 67.75
N ALA A 2 2.58 -3.53 67.43
CA ALA A 2 2.94 -4.86 66.94
C ALA A 2 2.48 -5.01 65.48
N HIS A 3 3.42 -5.23 64.57
CA HIS A 3 3.14 -5.49 63.15
C HIS A 3 2.80 -6.98 62.96
N VAL A 4 1.60 -7.26 62.47
CA VAL A 4 1.16 -8.61 62.07
C VAL A 4 1.61 -8.85 60.63
N ALA A 5 2.56 -9.77 60.42
CA ALA A 5 3.01 -10.19 59.11
C ALA A 5 1.99 -11.13 58.45
N LYS A 6 1.52 -10.78 57.24
CA LYS A 6 0.63 -11.61 56.44
C LYS A 6 1.43 -12.71 55.74
N GLN A 7 1.16 -13.96 56.10
CA GLN A 7 1.73 -15.14 55.44
C GLN A 7 1.09 -15.35 54.06
N THR A 8 1.89 -15.26 53.00
CA THR A 8 1.47 -15.62 51.64
C THR A 8 1.59 -17.14 51.45
N LYS A 9 0.47 -17.86 51.42
CA LYS A 9 0.45 -19.28 51.03
C LYS A 9 0.75 -19.41 49.54
N GLN A 10 1.94 -19.87 49.19
CA GLN A 10 2.29 -20.20 47.81
C GLN A 10 1.63 -21.53 47.41
N ARG A 11 0.96 -21.55 46.26
CA ARG A 11 0.37 -22.78 45.67
C ARG A 11 1.49 -23.64 45.06
N PRO A 12 1.44 -24.97 45.19
CA PRO A 12 2.43 -25.83 44.58
C PRO A 12 2.34 -25.77 43.04
N PRO A 13 3.47 -25.88 42.32
CA PRO A 13 3.48 -25.91 40.87
C PRO A 13 2.76 -27.16 40.35
N ARG A 14 2.05 -27.00 39.23
CA ARG A 14 1.31 -28.10 38.58
C ARG A 14 2.29 -29.13 37.98
N PRO A 15 2.01 -30.44 38.12
CA PRO A 15 2.78 -31.47 37.45
C PRO A 15 2.67 -31.33 35.93
N LEU A 16 3.79 -31.52 35.23
CA LEU A 16 3.81 -31.57 33.76
C LEU A 16 3.37 -32.96 33.30
N LEU A 17 2.41 -33.00 32.37
CA LEU A 17 1.98 -34.23 31.70
C LEU A 17 3.01 -34.64 30.63
N PRO A 18 3.23 -35.94 30.39
CA PRO A 18 4.14 -36.42 29.35
C PRO A 18 3.75 -35.89 27.96
N ALA A 19 4.75 -35.56 27.16
CA ALA A 19 4.55 -35.19 25.76
C ALA A 19 4.00 -36.39 24.97
N TYR A 20 2.90 -36.19 24.26
CA TYR A 20 2.34 -37.18 23.35
C TYR A 20 3.29 -37.36 22.17
N SER A 21 3.90 -38.55 22.03
CA SER A 21 4.64 -38.93 20.84
C SER A 21 3.65 -39.39 19.75
N PRO A 22 3.71 -38.84 18.53
CA PRO A 22 2.90 -39.34 17.42
C PRO A 22 3.46 -40.71 16.98
N SER A 23 2.66 -41.76 17.07
CA SER A 23 2.97 -43.06 16.45
C SER A 23 2.79 -43.01 14.92
N PRO A 24 3.58 -43.79 14.15
CA PRO A 24 3.51 -43.82 12.68
C PRO A 24 2.21 -44.47 12.17
N PRO A 25 1.81 -44.24 10.91
CA PRO A 25 0.51 -44.65 10.40
C PRO A 25 0.47 -46.16 10.15
N GLY A 26 -0.30 -46.87 10.98
CA GLY A 26 -0.75 -48.23 10.72
C GLY A 26 -2.16 -48.19 10.14
N ASN A 27 -2.32 -48.74 8.94
CA ASN A 27 -3.61 -48.88 8.26
C ASN A 27 -4.59 -49.72 9.08
N SER A 28 -5.66 -49.10 9.55
CA SER A 28 -6.87 -49.80 10.00
C SER A 28 -8.09 -48.96 9.67
N ALA A 29 -8.87 -49.43 8.70
CA ALA A 29 -10.18 -48.94 8.37
C ALA A 29 -11.09 -48.93 9.61
N GLY A 30 -11.63 -47.76 9.93
CA GLY A 30 -12.59 -47.53 11.00
C GLY A 30 -13.42 -46.31 10.65
N VAL A 31 -14.42 -46.51 9.81
CA VAL A 31 -15.43 -45.50 9.48
C VAL A 31 -16.34 -45.35 10.70
N MET A 32 -16.14 -44.28 11.47
CA MET A 32 -17.12 -43.81 12.46
C MET A 32 -17.18 -42.28 12.45
N GLU A 33 -18.02 -41.78 11.55
CA GLU A 33 -19.06 -40.78 11.81
C GLU A 33 -18.93 -39.99 13.11
N SER A 34 -18.38 -38.77 13.00
CA SER A 34 -18.46 -37.72 14.02
C SER A 34 -18.42 -36.36 13.34
N SER A 35 -19.38 -36.14 12.44
CA SER A 35 -19.51 -34.92 11.62
C SER A 35 -20.86 -34.22 11.82
N GLN A 36 -21.40 -34.22 13.05
CA GLN A 36 -22.69 -33.56 13.32
C GLN A 36 -22.73 -32.62 14.56
N LEU A 37 -21.60 -32.25 15.16
CA LEU A 37 -21.56 -31.22 16.23
C LEU A 37 -20.77 -29.95 15.87
N ALA A 38 -20.39 -29.76 14.60
CA ALA A 38 -19.68 -28.56 14.15
C ALA A 38 -20.60 -27.43 13.66
N LEU A 39 -21.91 -27.48 13.97
CA LEU A 39 -22.86 -26.39 13.68
C LEU A 39 -23.01 -25.52 14.93
N ASN A 40 -22.74 -24.22 14.80
CA ASN A 40 -22.78 -23.19 15.84
C ASN A 40 -21.51 -22.94 16.66
N ARG A 41 -20.32 -23.05 16.06
CA ARG A 41 -19.22 -22.21 16.58
C ARG A 41 -19.49 -20.77 16.12
N PRO A 42 -19.85 -19.83 17.02
CA PRO A 42 -20.03 -18.44 16.62
C PRO A 42 -18.72 -17.94 16.00
N GLU A 43 -18.81 -17.28 14.85
CA GLU A 43 -17.64 -16.74 14.18
C GLU A 43 -16.79 -15.92 15.17
N PRO A 44 -15.46 -16.07 15.12
CA PRO A 44 -14.58 -15.33 16.00
C PRO A 44 -14.74 -13.83 15.72
N VAL A 45 -15.16 -13.09 16.74
CA VAL A 45 -15.32 -11.63 16.66
C VAL A 45 -13.96 -11.00 16.39
N ARG A 46 -13.77 -10.47 15.17
CA ARG A 46 -12.51 -9.85 14.72
C ARG A 46 -12.18 -8.56 15.48
N THR A 47 -13.21 -7.75 15.78
CA THR A 47 -13.06 -6.45 16.45
C THR A 47 -14.12 -6.29 17.53
N ALA A 48 -13.70 -6.10 18.79
CA ALA A 48 -14.58 -5.71 19.89
C ALA A 48 -14.89 -4.20 19.85
N CYS A 49 -16.08 -3.79 20.32
CA CYS A 49 -16.41 -2.37 20.47
C CYS A 49 -15.52 -1.67 21.51
N ASN A 50 -15.47 -0.34 21.46
CA ASN A 50 -14.61 0.49 22.32
C ASN A 50 -14.94 0.30 23.81
N THR A 51 -16.22 0.17 24.15
CA THR A 51 -16.68 -0.02 25.54
C THR A 51 -16.26 -1.38 26.10
N CYS A 52 -16.45 -2.46 25.35
CA CYS A 52 -16.01 -3.79 25.76
C CYS A 52 -14.48 -3.89 25.86
N ARG A 53 -13.74 -3.22 24.95
CA ARG A 53 -12.27 -3.10 25.02
C ARG A 53 -11.83 -2.39 26.30
N LYS A 54 -12.40 -1.21 26.60
CA LYS A 54 -12.09 -0.42 27.80
C LYS A 54 -12.38 -1.19 29.09
N ARG A 55 -13.49 -1.94 29.11
CA ARG A 55 -13.91 -2.75 30.26
C ARG A 55 -13.26 -4.14 30.33
N LYS A 56 -12.47 -4.53 29.32
CA LYS A 56 -11.82 -5.87 29.20
C LYS A 56 -12.81 -7.03 29.34
N ILE A 57 -13.99 -6.92 28.73
CA ILE A 57 -15.03 -7.96 28.74
C ILE A 57 -15.25 -8.56 27.35
N LYS A 58 -15.86 -9.75 27.29
CA LYS A 58 -16.19 -10.42 26.02
C LYS A 58 -17.20 -9.59 25.23
N CYS A 59 -16.82 -9.20 24.02
CA CYS A 59 -17.71 -8.55 23.07
C CYS A 59 -18.37 -9.60 22.17
N SER A 60 -19.66 -9.44 21.87
CA SER A 60 -20.39 -10.34 20.97
C SER A 60 -20.24 -9.98 19.49
N GLY A 61 -19.64 -8.84 19.14
CA GLY A 61 -19.40 -8.45 17.75
C GLY A 61 -20.62 -7.96 16.95
N HIS A 62 -21.85 -8.18 17.44
CA HIS A 62 -23.07 -7.67 16.78
C HIS A 62 -23.03 -6.16 16.56
N ARG A 63 -23.43 -5.73 15.37
CA ARG A 63 -23.57 -4.33 14.94
C ARG A 63 -25.05 -4.04 14.67
N PRO A 64 -25.56 -2.83 14.98
CA PRO A 64 -24.82 -1.65 15.46
C PRO A 64 -24.40 -1.70 16.94
N VAL A 65 -25.10 -2.45 17.79
CA VAL A 65 -24.84 -2.54 19.24
C VAL A 65 -24.56 -4.00 19.64
N CYS A 66 -23.50 -4.23 20.42
CA CYS A 66 -23.19 -5.57 20.92
C CYS A 66 -24.07 -5.95 22.13
N ASN A 67 -24.29 -7.25 22.37
CA ASN A 67 -25.20 -7.76 23.40
C ASN A 67 -24.85 -7.28 24.81
N SER A 68 -23.55 -7.12 25.12
CA SER A 68 -23.13 -6.60 26.42
C SER A 68 -23.49 -5.13 26.59
N CYS A 69 -23.33 -4.32 25.53
CA CYS A 69 -23.69 -2.90 25.58
C CYS A 69 -25.20 -2.70 25.53
N ALA A 70 -25.94 -3.53 24.77
CA ALA A 70 -27.40 -3.51 24.74
C ALA A 70 -28.01 -3.81 26.11
N LYS A 71 -27.51 -4.84 26.81
CA LYS A 71 -28.01 -5.22 28.14
C LYS A 71 -27.72 -4.18 29.23
N ASN A 72 -26.58 -3.51 29.15
CA ASN A 72 -26.16 -2.54 30.16
C ASN A 72 -26.42 -1.09 29.76
N VAL A 73 -27.10 -0.86 28.62
CA VAL A 73 -27.40 0.46 28.04
C VAL A 73 -26.15 1.34 27.99
N HIS A 74 -25.10 0.83 27.36
CA HIS A 74 -23.86 1.58 27.13
C HIS A 74 -23.76 2.06 25.69
N ASP A 75 -23.10 3.20 25.53
CA ASP A 75 -22.71 3.69 24.22
C ASP A 75 -21.76 2.67 23.55
N CYS A 76 -22.14 2.18 22.38
CA CYS A 76 -21.49 1.06 21.70
C CYS A 76 -20.89 1.52 20.38
N VAL A 77 -19.71 2.14 20.46
CA VAL A 77 -18.99 2.63 19.29
C VAL A 77 -17.95 1.62 18.84
N TYR A 78 -17.95 1.32 17.53
CA TYR A 78 -16.90 0.56 16.86
C TYR A 78 -15.97 1.52 16.10
N ALA A 79 -14.66 1.24 16.08
CA ALA A 79 -13.68 2.07 15.37
C ALA A 79 -13.79 1.97 13.83
N THR A 80 -14.37 0.88 13.32
CA THR A 80 -14.57 0.62 11.89
C THR A 80 -16.06 0.54 11.60
N ALA A 81 -16.49 1.00 10.42
CA ALA A 81 -17.87 0.83 9.97
C ALA A 81 -18.20 -0.65 9.66
N ASN A 82 -17.23 -1.35 9.04
CA ASN A 82 -17.41 -2.73 8.59
C ASN A 82 -17.00 -3.76 9.66
N ALA A 83 -17.74 -4.86 9.75
CA ALA A 83 -17.45 -5.96 10.69
C ALA A 83 -16.18 -6.74 10.31
N ASP A 84 -15.93 -6.89 9.01
CA ASP A 84 -14.83 -7.70 8.49
C ASP A 84 -13.47 -7.01 8.55
N GLU A 85 -13.49 -5.69 8.75
CA GLU A 85 -12.32 -4.83 8.71
C GLU A 85 -11.76 -4.60 10.11
N THR A 86 -10.46 -4.87 10.25
CA THR A 86 -9.72 -4.55 11.47
C THR A 86 -9.41 -3.06 11.55
N SER A 87 -9.25 -2.53 12.77
CA SER A 87 -8.88 -1.12 12.97
C SER A 87 -7.60 -0.72 12.24
N HIS A 88 -6.62 -1.63 12.12
CA HIS A 88 -5.38 -1.39 11.38
C HIS A 88 -5.62 -1.31 9.88
N GLN A 89 -6.49 -2.16 9.32
CA GLN A 89 -6.84 -2.10 7.90
C GLN A 89 -7.57 -0.80 7.56
N ALA A 90 -8.52 -0.37 8.40
CA ALA A 90 -9.21 0.89 8.20
C ALA A 90 -8.27 2.10 8.29
N LEU A 91 -7.34 2.08 9.25
CA LEU A 91 -6.33 3.14 9.37
C LEU A 91 -5.39 3.15 8.16
N LYS A 92 -4.95 1.97 7.71
CA LYS A 92 -4.10 1.83 6.53
C LYS A 92 -4.80 2.40 5.29
N ARG A 93 -6.06 2.04 5.03
CA ARG A 93 -6.81 2.59 3.89
C ARG A 93 -6.88 4.11 3.93
N LYS A 94 -7.19 4.70 5.09
CA LYS A 94 -7.22 6.17 5.25
C LYS A 94 -5.86 6.82 5.00
N TYR A 95 -4.80 6.19 5.49
CA TYR A 95 -3.44 6.66 5.27
C TYR A 95 -3.07 6.57 3.80
N ASP A 96 -3.35 5.45 3.14
CA ASP A 96 -3.09 5.21 1.73
C ASP A 96 -3.85 6.25 0.87
N THR A 97 -5.13 6.51 1.16
CA THR A 97 -5.90 7.56 0.46
C THR A 97 -5.30 8.96 0.66
N LEU A 98 -4.88 9.31 1.88
CA LEU A 98 -4.25 10.61 2.14
C LEU A 98 -2.90 10.73 1.43
N ALA A 99 -2.12 9.64 1.38
CA ALA A 99 -0.84 9.61 0.71
C ALA A 99 -1.00 9.79 -0.80
N GLU A 100 -1.99 9.14 -1.40
CA GLU A 100 -2.36 9.34 -2.80
C GLU A 100 -2.77 10.79 -3.09
N ASP A 101 -3.63 11.37 -2.25
CA ASP A 101 -4.08 12.76 -2.40
C ASP A 101 -2.90 13.74 -2.29
N SER A 102 -2.03 13.55 -1.31
CA SER A 102 -0.81 14.34 -1.14
C SER A 102 0.09 14.27 -2.38
N GLN A 103 0.28 13.08 -2.95
CA GLN A 103 1.08 12.89 -4.15
C GLN A 103 0.48 13.60 -5.37
N VAL A 104 -0.85 13.60 -5.48
CA VAL A 104 -1.58 14.29 -6.56
C VAL A 104 -1.37 15.79 -6.47
N TYR A 105 -1.53 16.39 -5.29
CA TYR A 105 -1.29 17.82 -5.10
C TYR A 105 0.17 18.21 -5.33
N GLN A 106 1.12 17.38 -4.89
CA GLN A 106 2.54 17.60 -5.17
C GLN A 106 2.83 17.56 -6.68
N THR A 107 2.23 16.60 -7.40
CA THR A 107 2.37 16.52 -8.86
C THR A 107 1.78 17.75 -9.54
N LEU A 108 0.59 18.18 -9.12
CA LEU A 108 -0.08 19.38 -9.65
C LEU A 108 0.78 20.63 -9.46
N TYR A 109 1.40 20.78 -8.29
CA TYR A 109 2.34 21.86 -8.01
C TYR A 109 3.54 21.83 -8.97
N GLN A 110 4.13 20.66 -9.20
CA GLN A 110 5.25 20.52 -10.15
C GLN A 110 4.85 20.83 -11.59
N LEU A 111 3.64 20.44 -12.00
CA LEU A 111 3.10 20.80 -13.31
C LEU A 111 2.96 22.31 -13.45
N LEU A 112 2.35 22.99 -12.48
CA LEU A 112 2.24 24.45 -12.48
C LEU A 112 3.60 25.16 -12.43
N ARG A 113 4.58 24.57 -11.74
CA ARG A 113 5.93 25.14 -11.59
C ARG A 113 6.74 25.10 -12.88
N ASN A 114 6.62 24.02 -13.66
CA ASN A 114 7.43 23.77 -14.85
C ASN A 114 6.70 24.06 -16.16
N ALA A 115 5.37 24.19 -16.12
CA ALA A 115 4.56 24.55 -17.27
C ALA A 115 4.89 25.95 -17.79
N SER A 116 4.69 26.14 -19.09
CA SER A 116 4.69 27.48 -19.69
C SER A 116 3.53 28.33 -19.13
N GLU A 117 3.62 29.66 -19.25
CA GLU A 117 2.59 30.55 -18.71
C GLU A 117 1.20 30.30 -19.30
N ALA A 118 1.12 30.00 -20.59
CA ALA A 118 -0.13 29.64 -21.25
C ALA A 118 -0.73 28.34 -20.69
N GLU A 119 0.09 27.30 -20.52
CA GLU A 119 -0.34 26.02 -19.94
C GLU A 119 -0.76 26.18 -18.48
N ALA A 120 0.00 26.94 -17.69
CA ALA A 120 -0.34 27.23 -16.30
C ALA A 120 -1.70 27.93 -16.18
N GLN A 121 -2.00 28.90 -17.06
CA GLN A 121 -3.31 29.55 -17.12
C GLN A 121 -4.43 28.57 -17.45
N HIS A 122 -4.21 27.64 -18.39
CA HIS A 122 -5.17 26.59 -18.71
C HIS A 122 -5.42 25.63 -17.54
N ILE A 123 -4.37 25.23 -16.83
CA ILE A 123 -4.47 24.39 -15.63
C ILE A 123 -5.29 25.12 -14.55
N LEU A 124 -5.00 26.40 -14.29
CA LEU A 124 -5.73 27.21 -13.32
C LEU A 124 -7.20 27.41 -13.71
N PHE A 125 -7.49 27.61 -14.99
CA PHE A 125 -8.86 27.70 -15.49
C PHE A 125 -9.64 26.42 -15.18
N ARG A 126 -9.06 25.24 -15.46
CA ARG A 126 -9.70 23.95 -15.13
C ARG A 126 -9.95 23.79 -13.62
N ILE A 127 -8.97 24.15 -12.78
CA ILE A 127 -9.12 24.14 -11.32
C ILE A 127 -10.30 25.03 -10.89
N ARG A 128 -10.40 26.25 -11.43
CA ARG A 128 -11.50 27.17 -11.12
C ARG A 128 -12.87 26.67 -11.60
N MET A 129 -12.92 25.85 -12.64
CA MET A 129 -14.15 25.17 -13.09
C MET A 129 -14.58 24.00 -12.19
N GLY A 130 -13.79 23.66 -11.15
CA GLY A 130 -14.14 22.61 -10.20
C GLY A 130 -13.78 21.19 -10.67
N THR A 131 -12.86 21.04 -11.61
CA THR A 131 -12.36 19.71 -11.98
C THR A 131 -11.56 19.09 -10.83
N ASP A 132 -11.78 17.80 -10.54
CA ASP A 132 -11.02 17.09 -9.52
C ASP A 132 -9.52 17.03 -9.86
N ALA A 133 -8.69 17.15 -8.82
CA ALA A 133 -7.24 17.20 -8.98
C ALA A 133 -6.67 15.89 -9.54
N LYS A 134 -7.23 14.73 -9.17
CA LYS A 134 -6.77 13.42 -9.67
C LYS A 134 -7.04 13.30 -11.16
N SER A 135 -8.27 13.60 -11.58
CA SER A 135 -8.67 13.56 -12.99
C SER A 135 -7.86 14.52 -13.84
N LEU A 136 -7.60 15.74 -13.34
CA LEU A 136 -6.79 16.73 -14.05
C LEU A 136 -5.35 16.23 -14.25
N VAL A 137 -4.69 15.74 -13.20
CA VAL A 137 -3.32 15.22 -13.31
C VAL A 137 -3.25 14.03 -14.26
N SER A 138 -4.25 13.13 -14.24
CA SER A 138 -4.32 11.99 -15.16
C SER A 138 -4.43 12.45 -16.61
N GLN A 139 -5.34 13.38 -16.91
CA GLN A 139 -5.54 13.90 -18.27
C GLN A 139 -4.28 14.58 -18.83
N ILE A 140 -3.55 15.33 -18.01
CA ILE A 140 -2.31 15.98 -18.46
C ILE A 140 -1.23 14.92 -18.74
N LYS A 141 -1.07 13.93 -17.84
CA LYS A 141 -0.10 12.85 -18.05
C LYS A 141 -0.43 11.99 -19.26
N GLU A 142 -1.70 11.70 -19.48
CA GLU A 142 -2.18 10.97 -20.66
C GLU A 142 -1.92 11.75 -21.95
N GLY A 143 -2.18 13.06 -21.95
CA GLY A 143 -1.87 13.94 -23.08
C GLY A 143 -0.38 14.02 -23.40
N ASP A 144 0.46 14.17 -22.37
CA ASP A 144 1.92 14.20 -22.50
C ASP A 144 2.45 12.87 -23.06
N LEU A 145 1.94 11.73 -22.57
CA LEU A 145 2.30 10.41 -23.09
C LEU A 145 1.93 10.25 -24.57
N LEU A 146 0.75 10.71 -24.97
CA LEU A 146 0.34 10.67 -26.38
C LEU A 146 1.25 11.53 -27.26
N LEU A 147 1.65 12.71 -26.77
CA LEU A 147 2.59 13.58 -27.47
C LEU A 147 3.97 12.91 -27.61
N GLN A 148 4.43 12.25 -26.55
CA GLN A 148 5.70 11.54 -26.53
C GLN A 148 5.68 10.33 -27.49
N LEU A 149 4.58 9.58 -27.54
CA LEU A 149 4.42 8.46 -28.48
C LEU A 149 4.28 8.92 -29.93
N ALA A 150 3.65 10.08 -30.17
CA ALA A 150 3.53 10.67 -31.50
C ALA A 150 4.84 11.29 -31.99
N SER A 151 5.80 11.57 -31.09
CA SER A 151 7.11 12.04 -31.48
C SER A 151 7.83 10.97 -32.29
N VAL A 152 8.13 11.27 -33.57
CA VAL A 152 8.90 10.37 -34.42
C VAL A 152 10.36 10.44 -33.95
N PRO A 153 10.95 9.36 -33.40
CA PRO A 153 12.35 9.39 -32.99
C PRO A 153 13.23 9.64 -34.20
N GLU A 154 14.30 10.42 -34.03
CA GLU A 154 15.24 10.72 -35.11
C GLU A 154 15.93 9.41 -35.55
N THR A 155 15.46 8.83 -36.66
CA THR A 155 15.98 7.56 -37.21
C THR A 155 17.23 7.74 -38.07
N ARG A 156 17.65 8.99 -38.30
CA ARG A 156 18.92 9.26 -38.97
C ARG A 156 20.04 8.80 -38.05
N ARG A 157 20.77 7.77 -38.49
CA ARG A 157 22.10 7.46 -37.94
C ARG A 157 22.99 8.67 -38.19
N ARG A 158 23.09 9.56 -37.20
CA ARG A 158 24.16 10.56 -37.17
C ARG A 158 25.44 9.79 -36.94
N HIS A 159 26.14 9.45 -38.01
CA HIS A 159 27.57 9.18 -37.92
C HIS A 159 28.22 10.50 -37.49
N SER A 160 28.36 10.70 -36.18
CA SER A 160 29.33 11.65 -35.69
C SER A 160 30.68 11.07 -36.04
N PHE A 161 31.31 11.58 -37.09
CA PHE A 161 32.74 11.34 -37.25
C PHE A 161 33.40 11.78 -35.94
N PRO A 162 34.17 10.90 -35.28
CA PRO A 162 35.02 11.33 -34.19
C PRO A 162 35.80 12.54 -34.70
N HIS A 163 35.88 13.61 -33.92
CA HIS A 163 36.74 14.73 -34.29
C HIS A 163 38.16 14.17 -34.36
N ILE A 164 38.68 13.94 -35.56
CA ILE A 164 40.05 13.56 -35.78
C ILE A 164 40.80 14.88 -36.01
N PRO A 165 41.54 15.40 -35.01
CA PRO A 165 42.21 16.68 -35.13
C PRO A 165 43.40 16.65 -36.10
N ALA A 166 43.78 15.47 -36.58
CA ALA A 166 44.90 15.25 -37.49
C ALA A 166 44.43 14.54 -38.77
N ILE A 167 45.00 14.91 -39.91
CA ILE A 167 44.76 14.24 -41.19
C ILE A 167 45.31 12.80 -41.09
N PRO A 168 44.50 11.77 -41.39
CA PRO A 168 44.99 10.39 -41.49
C PRO A 168 46.23 10.26 -42.38
N PRO A 169 47.28 9.53 -41.97
CA PRO A 169 48.57 9.47 -42.67
C PRO A 169 48.50 8.83 -44.06
N SER A 170 47.38 8.21 -44.43
CA SER A 170 47.11 7.63 -45.76
C SER A 170 46.57 8.64 -46.78
N LEU A 171 46.14 9.83 -46.35
CA LEU A 171 45.62 10.89 -47.22
C LEU A 171 46.70 11.80 -47.83
N PRO A 172 47.82 12.14 -47.16
CA PRO A 172 48.95 12.84 -47.77
C PRO A 172 49.83 11.87 -48.57
N ALA A 173 49.22 11.05 -49.42
CA ALA A 173 49.96 10.27 -50.41
C ALA A 173 50.43 11.22 -51.54
N PRO A 174 51.66 11.07 -52.05
CA PRO A 174 52.18 11.92 -53.13
C PRO A 174 51.34 11.85 -54.42
N ASP A 175 50.55 10.78 -54.59
CA ASP A 175 49.68 10.56 -55.74
C ASP A 175 48.23 11.04 -55.52
N ASN A 176 47.96 11.86 -54.51
CA ASN A 176 46.60 12.35 -54.24
C ASN A 176 46.30 13.63 -55.06
N PRO A 177 45.51 13.55 -56.14
CA PRO A 177 45.27 14.68 -57.06
C PRO A 177 44.46 15.83 -56.45
N TYR A 178 43.92 15.64 -55.24
CA TYR A 178 43.07 16.62 -54.54
C TYR A 178 43.85 17.51 -53.56
N LEU A 179 45.14 17.27 -53.31
CA LEU A 179 45.93 18.07 -52.37
C LEU A 179 46.42 19.40 -52.98
N ASP A 180 46.65 19.42 -54.29
CA ASP A 180 47.15 20.60 -55.02
C ASP A 180 46.05 21.31 -55.83
N SER A 181 44.79 20.90 -55.69
CA SER A 181 43.67 21.58 -56.36
C SER A 181 43.38 22.90 -55.65
N VAL A 182 43.90 23.99 -56.22
CA VAL A 182 43.61 25.35 -55.78
C VAL A 182 42.16 25.68 -56.14
N VAL A 183 41.32 25.99 -55.15
CA VAL A 183 40.00 26.60 -55.35
C VAL A 183 40.16 28.05 -55.82
#